data_AF-A0A0T5ZF97-F1
#
_entry.id   AF-A0A0T5ZF97-F1
#
_cell.length_a   1.000
_cell.length_b   1.000
_cell.length_c   1.000
_cell.angle_alpha   90.00
_cell.angle_beta   90.00
_cell.angle_gamma   90.00
#
_symmetry.space_group_name_H-M   'P 1'
#
loop_
_entity.id
_entity.type
_entity.pdbx_description
1 polymer ?
#
loop_
_entity_poly.entity_id
_entity_poly.type
_entity_poly.pdbx_seq_one_letter_code
_entity_poly.pdbx_strand_id
1 'polypeptide(L)'
;MEIHVYDTYVKAADGHTMHFDVITNKQDHQKAIDYAKKWLLTIGEGDAKVTTEECQFCHSQGAPEPVAQAIEKDGFFIQKMEGCP
;
A
#
# COMPACT_ATOMS: atom_id res chain seq x y z
N MET A 1 -12.65 -5.21 11.50
CA MET A 1 -11.30 -5.23 12.12
C MET A 1 -10.73 -3.82 12.14
N GLU A 2 -9.77 -3.55 13.02
CA GLU A 2 -8.94 -2.33 12.92
C GLU A 2 -7.92 -2.51 11.79
N ILE A 3 -7.68 -1.44 11.03
CA ILE A 3 -6.70 -1.38 9.95
C ILE A 3 -5.79 -0.18 10.13
N HIS A 4 -4.59 -0.30 9.56
CA HIS A 4 -3.56 0.72 9.53
C HIS A 4 -3.34 1.13 8.07
N VAL A 5 -3.41 2.44 7.83
CA VAL A 5 -3.28 3.05 6.52
C VAL A 5 -1.88 3.62 6.39
N TYR A 6 -1.17 3.19 5.35
CA TYR A 6 0.14 3.71 4.99
C TYR A 6 0.06 4.44 3.65
N ASP A 7 0.10 5.75 3.72
CA ASP A 7 0.08 6.66 2.59
C ASP A 7 1.39 6.51 1.80
N THR A 8 1.30 6.12 0.53
CA THR A 8 2.46 5.69 -0.26
C THR A 8 2.59 6.44 -1.57
N TYR A 9 3.75 7.08 -1.75
CA TYR A 9 4.13 7.82 -2.96
C TYR A 9 5.39 7.22 -3.57
N VAL A 10 5.30 6.77 -4.82
CA VAL A 10 6.46 6.22 -5.55
C VAL A 10 6.59 6.86 -6.92
N LYS A 11 7.79 6.76 -7.50
CA LYS A 11 8.04 7.12 -8.89
C LYS A 11 7.92 5.89 -9.78
N ALA A 12 7.01 5.96 -10.75
CA ALA A 12 6.88 4.95 -11.80
C ALA A 12 8.07 5.00 -12.76
N ALA A 13 8.23 3.95 -13.56
CA ALA A 13 9.34 3.82 -14.52
C ALA A 13 9.40 4.96 -15.56
N ASP A 14 8.26 5.54 -15.92
CA ASP A 14 8.16 6.67 -16.86
C ASP A 14 8.34 8.05 -16.19
N GLY A 15 8.54 8.07 -14.86
CA GLY A 15 8.79 9.27 -14.05
C GLY A 15 7.57 9.93 -13.41
N HIS A 16 6.34 9.50 -13.73
CA HIS A 16 5.15 10.03 -13.04
C HIS A 16 5.08 9.54 -11.59
N THR A 17 4.27 10.20 -10.77
CA THR A 17 4.05 9.82 -9.37
C THR A 17 2.84 8.91 -9.28
N MET A 18 3.00 7.75 -8.64
CA MET A 18 1.88 6.94 -8.18
C MET A 18 1.62 7.20 -6.71
N HIS A 19 0.34 7.36 -6.36
CA HIS A 19 -0.15 7.56 -5.01
C HIS A 19 -1.18 6.48 -4.69
N PHE A 20 -0.95 5.74 -3.62
CA PHE A 20 -1.83 4.67 -3.16
C PHE A 20 -1.65 4.44 -1.66
N ASP A 21 -2.68 3.90 -1.01
CA ASP A 21 -2.55 3.46 0.37
C ASP A 21 -2.27 1.96 0.42
N VAL A 22 -1.34 1.57 1.29
CA VAL A 22 -1.22 0.19 1.76
C VAL A 22 -2.03 0.06 3.03
N ILE A 23 -3.06 -0.78 2.99
CA ILE A 23 -3.96 -1.01 4.11
C ILE A 23 -3.74 -2.42 4.65
N THR A 24 -3.48 -2.55 5.95
CA THR A 24 -3.15 -3.83 6.60
C THR A 24 -3.71 -3.89 8.02
N ASN A 25 -3.95 -5.09 8.55
CA ASN A 25 -4.25 -5.29 9.98
C ASN A 25 -3.00 -5.46 10.86
N LYS A 26 -1.82 -5.18 10.30
CA LYS A 26 -0.53 -5.20 10.99
C LYS A 26 0.00 -3.78 11.11
N GLN A 27 0.14 -3.28 12.33
CA GLN A 27 0.83 -2.02 12.59
C GLN A 27 2.35 -2.23 12.54
N ASP A 28 2.84 -2.59 11.35
CA ASP A 28 4.24 -2.91 11.08
C ASP A 28 4.64 -2.24 9.77
N HIS A 29 5.55 -1.27 9.88
CA HIS A 29 5.99 -0.46 8.77
C HIS A 29 6.77 -1.28 7.72
N GLN A 30 7.58 -2.24 8.16
CA GLN A 30 8.33 -3.09 7.24
C GLN A 30 7.36 -3.97 6.44
N LYS A 31 6.30 -4.48 7.08
CA LYS A 31 5.24 -5.21 6.38
C LYS A 31 4.53 -4.35 5.35
N ALA A 32 4.22 -3.09 5.66
CA ALA A 32 3.61 -2.17 4.71
C ALA A 32 4.50 -1.96 3.46
N ILE A 33 5.82 -1.78 3.66
CA ILE A 33 6.80 -1.67 2.56
C ILE A 33 6.84 -2.96 1.73
N ASP A 34 6.85 -4.13 2.38
CA ASP A 34 6.88 -5.42 1.69
C ASP A 34 5.62 -5.63 0.85
N TYR A 35 4.46 -5.21 1.35
CA TYR A 35 3.18 -5.27 0.62
C TYR A 35 3.11 -4.29 -0.54
N ALA A 36 3.59 -3.05 -0.38
CA ALA A 36 3.74 -2.11 -1.49
C ALA A 36 4.58 -2.71 -2.61
N LYS A 37 5.78 -3.22 -2.28
CA LYS A 37 6.68 -3.86 -3.26
C LYS A 37 6.04 -5.06 -3.93
N LYS A 38 5.33 -5.90 -3.16
CA LYS A 38 4.60 -7.05 -3.70
C LYS A 38 3.57 -6.61 -4.73
N TRP A 39 2.79 -5.57 -4.46
CA TRP A 39 1.80 -5.07 -5.41
C TRP A 39 2.45 -4.42 -6.64
N LEU A 40 3.47 -3.58 -6.44
CA LEU A 40 4.21 -2.93 -7.52
C LEU A 40 4.78 -3.94 -8.53
N LEU A 41 5.31 -5.07 -8.05
CA LEU A 41 5.74 -6.19 -8.90
C LEU A 41 4.61 -6.72 -9.80
N THR A 42 3.35 -6.75 -9.32
CA THR A 42 2.22 -7.26 -10.10
C THR A 42 1.78 -6.35 -11.24
N ILE A 43 2.13 -5.05 -11.16
CA ILE A 43 1.77 -4.05 -12.16
C ILE A 43 2.97 -3.63 -13.03
N GLY A 44 4.12 -4.29 -12.88
CA GLY A 44 5.32 -4.00 -13.66
C GLY A 44 6.21 -2.87 -13.10
N GLU A 45 5.92 -2.37 -11.90
CA GLU A 45 6.62 -1.25 -11.24
C GLU A 45 7.52 -1.72 -10.09
N GLY A 46 7.99 -2.98 -10.13
CA GLY A 46 8.73 -3.63 -9.05
C GLY A 46 10.07 -2.98 -8.70
N ASP A 47 10.64 -2.16 -9.59
CA ASP A 47 11.91 -1.44 -9.38
C ASP A 47 11.72 -0.09 -8.66
N ALA A 48 10.48 0.34 -8.42
CA ALA A 48 10.22 1.58 -7.72
C ALA A 48 10.78 1.54 -6.27
N LYS A 49 11.47 2.60 -5.87
CA LYS A 49 12.01 2.75 -4.50
C LYS A 49 10.84 2.83 -3.52
N VAL A 50 10.82 1.92 -2.55
CA VAL A 50 9.91 1.98 -1.40
C VAL A 50 10.70 1.80 -0.11
N THR A 51 10.81 2.88 0.63
CA THR A 51 11.37 2.94 1.98
C THR A 51 10.36 3.59 2.93
N THR A 52 10.78 3.91 4.16
CA THR A 52 9.96 4.69 5.10
C THR A 52 9.72 6.13 4.66
N GLU A 53 10.48 6.64 3.67
CA GLU A 53 10.24 7.95 3.07
C GLU A 53 9.02 7.93 2.15
N GLU A 54 8.90 6.88 1.32
CA GLU A 54 7.85 6.74 0.32
C GLU A 54 6.56 6.14 0.89
N CYS A 55 6.64 5.26 1.88
CA CYS A 55 5.49 4.61 2.51
C CYS A 55 5.40 5.14 3.95
N GLN A 56 4.36 5.89 4.32
CA GLN A 56 4.26 6.57 5.60
C GLN A 56 2.98 6.19 6.34
N PHE A 57 3.09 5.84 7.62
CA PHE A 57 1.90 5.61 8.44
C PHE A 57 1.08 6.90 8.53
N CYS A 58 -0.21 6.82 8.19
CA CYS A 58 -1.13 7.95 8.25
C CYS A 58 -2.02 7.86 9.50
N HIS A 59 -2.87 6.83 9.58
CA HIS A 59 -3.78 6.62 10.70
C HIS A 59 -4.28 5.17 10.79
N SER A 60 -4.99 4.88 11.89
CA SER A 60 -5.77 3.65 12.05
C SER A 60 -7.26 3.96 11.99
N GLN A 61 -8.05 3.03 11.46
CA GLN A 61 -9.51 3.14 11.43
C GLN A 61 -10.19 1.77 11.42
N GLY A 62 -11.52 1.76 11.52
CA GLY A 62 -12.31 0.57 11.24
C GLY A 62 -12.34 0.26 9.74
N ALA A 63 -12.14 -1.00 9.37
CA ALA A 63 -12.27 -1.45 7.98
C ALA A 63 -13.73 -1.61 7.56
N PRO A 64 -14.13 -1.06 6.38
CA PRO A 64 -15.32 -1.52 5.67
C PRO A 64 -15.23 -3.01 5.34
N GLU A 65 -16.38 -3.69 5.27
CA GLU A 65 -16.44 -5.15 5.07
C GLU A 65 -15.65 -5.66 3.84
N PRO A 66 -15.71 -5.03 2.65
CA PRO A 66 -14.93 -5.49 1.50
C PRO A 66 -13.42 -5.41 1.72
N VAL A 67 -12.95 -4.38 2.44
CA VAL A 67 -11.52 -4.19 2.75
C VAL A 67 -11.07 -5.23 3.78
N ALA A 68 -11.89 -5.49 4.80
CA ALA A 68 -11.62 -6.52 5.80
C ALA A 68 -11.48 -7.91 5.14
N GLN A 69 -12.40 -8.28 4.25
CA GLN A 69 -12.35 -9.56 3.53
C GLN A 69 -11.10 -9.69 2.66
N ALA A 70 -10.68 -8.62 1.97
CA ALA A 70 -9.45 -8.62 1.18
C ALA A 70 -8.21 -8.81 2.07
N ILE A 71 -8.14 -8.10 3.20
CA ILE A 71 -7.01 -8.21 4.14
C ILE A 71 -6.96 -9.59 4.79
N GLU A 72 -8.11 -10.20 5.12
CA GLU A 72 -8.16 -11.57 5.65
C GLU A 72 -7.64 -12.61 4.65
N LYS A 73 -7.87 -12.39 3.36
CA LYS A 73 -7.43 -13.30 2.29
C LYS A 73 -5.97 -13.10 1.91
N ASP A 74 -5.56 -11.85 1.67
CA ASP A 74 -4.30 -11.52 0.98
C ASP A 74 -3.26 -10.86 1.92
N GLY A 75 -3.66 -10.51 3.16
CA GLY A 75 -2.85 -9.86 4.18
C GLY A 75 -2.83 -8.34 4.11
N PHE A 76 -3.24 -7.75 2.99
CA PHE A 76 -3.28 -6.31 2.75
C PHE A 76 -4.30 -5.97 1.65
N PHE A 77 -4.59 -4.68 1.50
CA PHE A 77 -5.37 -4.12 0.42
C PHE A 77 -4.67 -2.86 -0.10
N ILE A 78 -4.68 -2.65 -1.43
CA ILE A 78 -4.15 -1.44 -2.05
C ILE A 78 -5.29 -0.55 -2.50
N GLN A 79 -5.39 0.63 -1.91
CA GLN A 79 -6.31 1.65 -2.37
C GLN A 79 -5.58 2.57 -3.34
N LYS A 80 -5.91 2.44 -4.63
CA LYS A 80 -5.35 3.29 -5.69
C LYS A 80 -5.92 4.71 -5.57
N MET A 81 -5.08 5.74 -5.70
CA MET A 81 -5.51 7.14 -5.67
C MET A 81 -5.13 7.89 -6.95
N GLU A 82 -3.84 8.18 -7.18
CA GLU A 82 -3.36 8.95 -8.34
C GLU A 82 -2.28 8.17 -9.09
N GLY A 83 -2.24 8.30 -10.42
CA GLY A 83 -1.20 7.71 -11.28
C GLY A 83 -1.19 6.17 -11.36
N CYS A 84 -2.00 5.47 -10.57
CA CYS A 84 -2.05 4.02 -10.59
C CYS A 84 -2.75 3.50 -11.87
N PRO A 85 -2.34 2.33 -12.42
CA PRO A 85 -3.02 1.68 -13.54
C PRO A 85 -4.46 1.24 -13.26
#